data_AF-A0A965VCM2-F1
#
_entry.id   AF-A0A965VCM2-F1
#
_cell.length_a   1.000
_cell.length_b   1.000
_cell.length_c   1.000
_cell.angle_alpha   90.00
_cell.angle_beta   90.00
_cell.angle_gamma   90.00
#
_symmetry.space_group_name_H-M   'P 1'
#
loop_
_entity.id
_entity.type
_entity.pdbx_description
1 polymer ?
#
loop_
_entity_poly.entity_id
_entity_poly.type
_entity_poly.pdbx_seq_one_letter_code
_entity_poly.pdbx_strand_id
1 'polypeptide(L)'
;ITAALQMSQLRQLDLFLKMQRISILIGVPITVPLMLALVVRRTPAWSGWSTVLVGFAGSLLIDRLLPPEWAAHALGRTSPLDAASREYWRQGIQFMGNLALGTGWFLFTTLFWKSSPPAHRAKVEEFLTRLDRPIDFAAEEGAHNANDARQSAAVGWLCLAYGTFVLLLSMIPNPWTGRLAFVGCGGLVAVIGALLVRSGRATAKAPAAP
;
A
#
# COMPACT_ATOMS: atom_id res chain seq x y z
N ILE A 1 -19.96 -33.55 -7.80
CA ILE A 1 -18.53 -33.42 -8.19
C ILE A 1 -18.38 -32.60 -9.48
N THR A 2 -19.09 -32.93 -10.55
CA THR A 2 -19.13 -32.12 -11.80
C THR A 2 -19.67 -30.70 -11.61
N ALA A 3 -20.76 -30.53 -10.85
CA ALA A 3 -21.28 -29.20 -10.50
C ALA A 3 -20.32 -28.39 -9.59
N ALA A 4 -19.51 -29.05 -8.75
CA ALA A 4 -18.50 -28.40 -7.92
C ALA A 4 -17.25 -28.00 -8.74
N LEU A 5 -16.89 -28.78 -9.76
CA LEU A 5 -15.82 -28.46 -10.71
C LEU A 5 -16.22 -27.34 -11.69
N GLN A 6 -17.48 -27.33 -12.17
CA GLN A 6 -18.00 -26.24 -13.01
C GLN A 6 -18.21 -24.95 -12.22
N MET A 7 -18.63 -25.05 -10.95
CA MET A 7 -18.72 -23.90 -10.05
C MET A 7 -17.33 -23.42 -9.59
N SER A 8 -16.34 -24.32 -9.51
CA SER A 8 -14.93 -23.98 -9.25
C SER A 8 -14.29 -23.22 -10.42
N GLN A 9 -14.65 -23.53 -11.67
CA GLN A 9 -14.12 -22.83 -12.85
C GLN A 9 -14.72 -21.43 -13.06
N LEU A 10 -15.90 -21.13 -12.51
CA LEU A 10 -16.60 -19.85 -12.75
C LEU A 10 -16.68 -18.91 -11.53
N ARG A 11 -16.45 -19.38 -10.30
CA ARG A 11 -16.63 -18.52 -9.09
C ARG A 11 -15.35 -17.96 -8.45
N GLN A 12 -14.18 -18.56 -8.64
CA GLN A 12 -13.02 -18.15 -7.83
C GLN A 12 -12.30 -16.90 -8.32
N LEU A 13 -12.27 -16.64 -9.63
CA LEU A 13 -11.63 -15.43 -10.15
C LEU A 13 -12.51 -14.18 -9.93
N ASP A 14 -13.81 -14.27 -10.16
CA ASP A 14 -14.67 -13.08 -10.12
C ASP A 14 -14.96 -12.59 -8.69
N LEU A 15 -15.16 -13.49 -7.72
CA LEU A 15 -15.35 -13.09 -6.32
C LEU A 15 -14.07 -12.51 -5.71
N PHE A 16 -12.92 -13.14 -5.96
CA PHE A 16 -11.63 -12.64 -5.48
C PHE A 16 -11.31 -11.27 -6.08
N LEU A 17 -11.46 -11.10 -7.40
CA LEU A 17 -11.21 -9.82 -8.08
C LEU A 17 -12.15 -8.73 -7.56
N LYS A 18 -13.43 -9.04 -7.31
CA LYS A 18 -14.37 -8.08 -6.71
C LYS A 18 -13.98 -7.70 -5.28
N MET A 19 -13.62 -8.66 -4.44
CA MET A 19 -13.16 -8.37 -3.07
C MET A 19 -11.88 -7.51 -3.09
N GLN A 20 -10.89 -7.91 -3.89
CA GLN A 20 -9.64 -7.16 -4.08
C GLN A 20 -9.91 -5.73 -4.57
N ARG A 21 -10.84 -5.56 -5.52
CA ARG A 21 -11.23 -4.25 -6.03
C ARG A 21 -11.83 -3.39 -4.91
N ILE A 22 -12.74 -3.92 -4.11
CA ILE A 22 -13.32 -3.20 -2.97
C ILE A 22 -12.21 -2.79 -1.97
N SER A 23 -11.27 -3.68 -1.68
CA SER A 23 -10.12 -3.38 -0.81
C SER A 23 -9.26 -2.23 -1.34
N ILE A 24 -9.01 -2.18 -2.66
CA ILE A 24 -8.25 -1.08 -3.28
C ILE A 24 -9.04 0.24 -3.24
N LEU A 25 -10.32 0.22 -3.61
CA LEU A 25 -11.16 1.42 -3.63
C LEU A 25 -11.29 2.09 -2.26
N ILE A 26 -11.34 1.31 -1.20
CA ILE A 26 -11.49 1.83 0.17
C ILE A 26 -10.12 2.08 0.81
N GLY A 27 -9.20 1.13 0.68
CA GLY A 27 -7.91 1.18 1.37
C GLY A 27 -7.01 2.31 0.90
N VAL A 28 -6.97 2.59 -0.40
CA VAL A 28 -6.06 3.62 -0.95
C VAL A 28 -6.44 5.03 -0.49
N PRO A 29 -7.69 5.50 -0.66
CA PRO A 29 -8.05 6.87 -0.26
C PRO A 29 -7.91 7.13 1.24
N ILE A 30 -7.96 6.09 2.08
CA ILE A 30 -7.76 6.20 3.53
C ILE A 30 -6.28 6.24 3.88
N THR A 31 -5.47 5.34 3.29
CA THR A 31 -4.06 5.20 3.65
C THR A 31 -3.22 6.38 3.17
N VAL A 32 -3.54 6.93 1.99
CA VAL A 32 -2.82 8.06 1.39
C VAL A 32 -2.76 9.29 2.32
N PRO A 33 -3.88 9.88 2.79
CA PRO A 33 -3.83 11.05 3.68
C PRO A 33 -3.21 10.72 5.03
N LEU A 34 -3.34 9.48 5.53
CA LEU A 34 -2.72 9.09 6.80
C LEU A 34 -1.19 9.11 6.70
N MET A 35 -0.62 8.52 5.65
CA MET A 35 0.81 8.53 5.38
C MET A 35 1.32 9.95 5.10
N LEU A 36 0.59 10.71 4.27
CA LEU A 36 0.99 12.07 3.92
C LEU A 36 0.90 13.04 5.09
N ALA A 37 -0.03 12.86 6.03
CA ALA A 37 -0.13 13.70 7.23
C ALA A 37 1.09 13.56 8.16
N LEU A 38 1.75 12.39 8.17
CA LEU A 38 2.99 12.20 8.94
C LEU A 38 4.19 12.91 8.29
N VAL A 39 4.24 12.93 6.96
CA VAL A 39 5.34 13.55 6.20
C VAL A 39 5.13 15.07 6.06
N VAL A 40 3.90 15.50 5.81
CA VAL A 40 3.52 16.88 5.54
C VAL A 40 2.83 17.47 6.76
N ARG A 41 3.63 18.14 7.58
CA ARG A 41 3.31 18.52 8.96
C ARG A 41 2.27 19.65 9.13
N ARG A 42 1.91 20.38 8.07
CA ARG A 42 1.10 21.62 8.17
C ARG A 42 -0.13 21.60 7.26
N THR A 43 -1.15 20.86 7.69
CA THR A 43 -2.38 20.63 6.90
C THR A 43 -3.62 21.04 7.69
N PRO A 44 -4.63 21.68 7.06
CA PRO A 44 -5.88 22.00 7.74
C PRO A 44 -6.65 20.74 8.20
N ALA A 45 -7.48 20.88 9.23
CA ALA A 45 -8.26 19.77 9.84
C ALA A 45 -9.12 18.99 8.84
N TRP A 46 -9.56 19.64 7.76
CA TRP A 46 -10.41 19.03 6.73
C TRP A 46 -9.64 18.27 5.64
N SER A 47 -8.30 18.30 5.66
CA SER A 47 -7.47 17.64 4.65
C SER A 47 -7.72 16.14 4.58
N GLY A 48 -7.80 15.48 5.75
CA GLY A 48 -7.98 14.02 5.81
C GLY A 48 -9.28 13.56 5.16
N TRP A 49 -10.43 13.99 5.67
CA TRP A 49 -11.72 13.55 5.16
C TRP A 49 -12.01 14.05 3.74
N SER A 50 -11.56 15.26 3.37
CA SER A 50 -11.74 15.75 2.00
C SER A 50 -10.92 14.94 1.00
N THR A 51 -9.71 14.50 1.36
CA THR A 51 -8.89 13.62 0.50
C THR A 51 -9.55 12.27 0.29
N VAL A 52 -10.19 11.70 1.32
CA VAL A 52 -10.96 10.45 1.17
C VAL A 52 -12.13 10.65 0.21
N LEU A 53 -12.90 11.73 0.37
CA LEU A 53 -14.04 12.04 -0.51
C LEU A 53 -13.60 12.29 -1.95
N VAL A 54 -12.52 13.05 -2.14
CA VAL A 54 -11.97 13.38 -3.45
C VAL A 54 -11.38 12.13 -4.11
N GLY A 55 -10.70 11.25 -3.37
CA GLY A 55 -10.29 9.93 -3.84
C GLY A 55 -11.48 9.06 -4.25
N PHE A 56 -12.53 9.00 -3.44
CA PHE A 56 -13.73 8.23 -3.80
C PHE A 56 -14.44 8.79 -5.05
N ALA A 57 -14.65 10.10 -5.13
CA ALA A 57 -15.24 10.75 -6.31
C ALA A 57 -14.33 10.60 -7.54
N GLY A 58 -13.02 10.76 -7.35
CA GLY A 58 -11.99 10.54 -8.36
C GLY A 58 -12.00 9.12 -8.89
N SER A 59 -12.21 8.12 -8.03
CA SER A 59 -12.35 6.71 -8.44
C SER A 59 -13.50 6.51 -9.43
N LEU A 60 -14.65 7.15 -9.17
CA LEU A 60 -15.82 7.07 -10.06
C LEU A 60 -15.55 7.76 -11.41
N LEU A 61 -14.79 8.86 -11.41
CA LEU A 61 -14.43 9.60 -12.61
C LEU A 61 -13.35 8.87 -13.43
N ILE A 62 -12.32 8.34 -12.79
CA ILE A 62 -11.25 7.57 -13.44
C ILE A 62 -11.84 6.36 -14.17
N ASP A 63 -12.80 5.66 -13.56
CA ASP A 63 -13.44 4.50 -14.17
C ASP A 63 -14.19 4.83 -15.49
N ARG A 64 -14.63 6.09 -15.63
CA ARG A 64 -15.33 6.62 -16.82
C ARG A 64 -14.39 7.28 -17.82
N LEU A 65 -13.37 7.99 -17.36
CA LEU A 65 -12.47 8.81 -18.18
C LEU A 65 -11.28 8.03 -18.74
N LEU A 66 -10.81 7.01 -18.00
CA LEU A 66 -9.61 6.23 -18.33
C LEU A 66 -9.97 4.75 -18.53
N PRO A 67 -10.55 4.39 -19.68
CA PRO A 67 -10.84 2.99 -19.96
C PRO A 67 -9.54 2.17 -20.02
N PRO A 68 -9.53 0.91 -19.55
CA PRO A 68 -8.34 0.06 -19.51
C PRO A 68 -7.74 -0.17 -20.92
N GLU A 69 -8.57 -0.13 -21.95
CA GLU A 69 -8.16 -0.21 -23.36
C GLU A 69 -7.23 0.95 -23.73
N TRP A 70 -7.52 2.18 -23.28
CA TRP A 70 -6.67 3.36 -23.54
C TRP A 70 -5.27 3.18 -22.95
N ALA A 71 -5.17 2.73 -21.69
CA ALA A 71 -3.88 2.55 -21.04
C ALA A 71 -3.07 1.40 -21.66
N ALA A 72 -3.74 0.31 -22.05
CA ALA A 72 -3.10 -0.80 -22.73
C ALA A 72 -2.57 -0.38 -24.11
N HIS A 73 -3.34 0.39 -24.88
CA HIS A 73 -2.89 0.95 -26.15
C HIS A 73 -1.76 1.96 -25.98
N ALA A 74 -1.83 2.84 -24.97
CA ALA A 74 -0.76 3.80 -24.66
C ALA A 74 0.57 3.12 -24.33
N LEU A 75 0.54 1.90 -23.78
CA LEU A 75 1.72 1.08 -23.46
C LEU A 75 2.07 0.08 -24.58
N GLY A 76 1.54 0.29 -25.80
CA GLY A 76 1.91 -0.45 -27.00
C GLY A 76 1.24 -1.82 -27.16
N ARG A 77 0.24 -2.17 -26.33
CA ARG A 77 -0.55 -3.39 -26.50
C ARG A 77 -1.70 -3.13 -27.45
N THR A 78 -1.68 -3.77 -28.61
CA THR A 78 -2.70 -3.64 -29.67
C THR A 78 -3.66 -4.82 -29.74
N SER A 79 -3.36 -5.93 -29.05
CA SER A 79 -4.25 -7.09 -28.98
C SER A 79 -5.42 -6.86 -28.01
N PRO A 80 -6.62 -7.39 -28.30
CA PRO A 80 -7.77 -7.27 -27.41
C PRO A 80 -7.47 -7.90 -26.03
N LEU A 81 -7.84 -7.18 -24.97
CA LEU A 81 -7.61 -7.62 -23.60
C LEU A 81 -8.63 -8.71 -23.22
N ASP A 82 -8.12 -9.83 -22.70
CA ASP A 82 -8.96 -10.82 -22.01
C ASP A 82 -9.62 -10.21 -20.75
N ALA A 83 -10.73 -10.81 -20.28
CA ALA A 83 -11.51 -10.32 -19.15
C ALA A 83 -10.66 -10.12 -17.88
N ALA A 84 -9.76 -11.07 -17.57
CA ALA A 84 -8.87 -10.95 -16.41
C ALA A 84 -7.84 -9.83 -16.59
N SER A 85 -7.25 -9.71 -17.79
CA SER A 85 -6.29 -8.66 -18.11
C SER A 85 -6.91 -7.28 -18.02
N ARG A 86 -8.14 -7.12 -18.51
CA ARG A 86 -8.89 -5.85 -18.44
C ARG A 86 -9.14 -5.42 -17.00
N GLU A 87 -9.46 -6.37 -16.12
CA GLU A 87 -9.67 -6.09 -14.70
C GLU A 87 -8.37 -5.70 -13.99
N TYR A 88 -7.24 -6.38 -14.28
CA TYR A 88 -5.94 -5.97 -13.74
C TYR A 88 -5.51 -4.57 -14.19
N TRP A 89 -5.71 -4.23 -15.46
CA TRP A 89 -5.46 -2.87 -15.96
C TRP A 89 -6.32 -1.84 -15.24
N ARG A 90 -7.60 -2.13 -15.07
CA ARG A 90 -8.52 -1.25 -14.35
C ARG A 90 -8.07 -1.03 -12.91
N GLN A 91 -7.71 -2.10 -12.20
CA GLN A 91 -7.21 -2.02 -10.82
C GLN A 91 -5.91 -1.20 -10.73
N GLY A 92 -4.97 -1.40 -11.66
CA GLY A 92 -3.71 -0.64 -11.71
C GLY A 92 -3.94 0.86 -11.94
N ILE A 93 -4.80 1.21 -12.90
CA ILE A 93 -5.18 2.60 -13.19
C ILE A 93 -5.90 3.23 -12.00
N GLN A 94 -6.84 2.51 -11.37
CA GLN A 94 -7.54 3.01 -10.19
C GLN A 94 -6.58 3.23 -9.02
N PHE A 95 -5.66 2.30 -8.77
CA PHE A 95 -4.67 2.42 -7.71
C PHE A 95 -3.75 3.65 -7.94
N MET A 96 -3.16 3.77 -9.13
CA MET A 96 -2.28 4.89 -9.49
C MET A 96 -3.01 6.22 -9.56
N GLY A 97 -4.19 6.25 -10.17
CA GLY A 97 -5.00 7.45 -10.29
C GLY A 97 -5.45 7.97 -8.92
N ASN A 98 -5.91 7.09 -8.01
CA ASN A 98 -6.26 7.50 -6.65
C ASN A 98 -5.06 7.94 -5.83
N LEU A 99 -3.91 7.28 -5.99
CA LEU A 99 -2.68 7.69 -5.32
C LEU A 99 -2.28 9.11 -5.76
N ALA A 100 -2.27 9.36 -7.08
CA ALA A 100 -1.91 10.67 -7.63
C ALA A 100 -2.93 11.75 -7.26
N LEU A 101 -4.22 11.46 -7.39
CA LEU A 101 -5.30 12.40 -7.10
C LEU A 101 -5.41 12.69 -5.60
N GLY A 102 -5.32 11.67 -4.75
CA GLY A 102 -5.30 11.83 -3.30
C GLY A 102 -4.08 12.62 -2.83
N THR A 103 -2.89 12.31 -3.36
CA THR A 103 -1.66 13.04 -3.02
C THR A 103 -1.75 14.49 -3.50
N GLY A 104 -2.15 14.72 -4.75
CA GLY A 104 -2.28 16.06 -5.32
C GLY A 104 -3.29 16.90 -4.57
N TRP A 105 -4.45 16.34 -4.22
CA TRP A 105 -5.46 17.04 -3.42
C TRP A 105 -4.95 17.36 -2.01
N PHE A 106 -4.33 16.38 -1.33
CA PHE A 106 -3.79 16.60 0.01
C PHE A 106 -2.70 17.67 0.03
N LEU A 107 -1.80 17.69 -0.96
CA LEU A 107 -0.81 18.75 -1.09
C LEU A 107 -1.48 20.10 -1.39
N PHE A 108 -2.52 20.12 -2.22
CA PHE A 108 -3.29 21.32 -2.48
C PHE A 108 -3.94 21.89 -1.21
N THR A 109 -4.46 21.05 -0.30
CA THR A 109 -5.05 21.54 0.96
C THR A 109 -4.03 22.23 1.86
N THR A 110 -2.74 21.91 1.76
CA THR A 110 -1.68 22.58 2.55
C THR A 110 -1.58 24.08 2.26
N LEU A 111 -1.96 24.51 1.06
CA LEU A 111 -1.97 25.93 0.68
C LEU A 111 -2.95 26.74 1.56
N PHE A 112 -3.97 26.08 2.09
CA PHE A 112 -4.99 26.67 2.97
C PHE A 112 -4.64 26.59 4.46
N TRP A 113 -3.42 26.15 4.81
CA TRP A 113 -2.97 26.08 6.20
C TRP A 113 -3.09 27.42 6.94
N LYS A 114 -2.72 28.53 6.29
CA LYS A 114 -2.75 29.87 6.90
C LYS A 114 -4.16 30.30 7.32
N SER A 115 -5.19 29.81 6.65
CA SER A 115 -6.60 30.09 6.95
C SER A 115 -7.15 29.21 8.09
N SER A 116 -6.35 28.30 8.64
CA SER A 116 -6.79 27.41 9.71
C SER A 116 -6.95 28.14 11.05
N PRO A 117 -7.94 27.78 11.88
CA PRO A 117 -8.15 28.38 13.18
C PRO A 117 -6.89 28.32 14.08
N PRO A 118 -6.58 29.37 14.85
CA PRO A 118 -5.41 29.40 15.74
C PRO A 118 -5.36 28.21 16.71
N ALA A 119 -6.51 27.81 17.26
CA ALA A 119 -6.62 26.67 18.16
C ALA A 119 -6.23 25.33 17.50
N HIS A 120 -6.52 25.15 16.21
CA HIS A 120 -6.11 23.94 15.48
C HIS A 120 -4.60 23.97 15.21
N ARG A 121 -4.06 25.12 14.82
CA ARG A 121 -2.62 25.30 14.59
C ARG A 121 -1.80 25.01 15.84
N ALA A 122 -2.25 25.45 17.01
CA ALA A 122 -1.63 25.16 18.29
C ALA A 122 -1.58 23.64 18.59
N LYS A 123 -2.69 22.92 18.35
CA LYS A 123 -2.74 21.46 18.53
C LYS A 123 -1.79 20.71 17.60
N VAL A 124 -1.69 21.14 16.34
CA VAL A 124 -0.75 20.55 15.38
C VAL A 124 0.68 20.82 15.82
N GLU A 125 1.03 22.04 16.22
CA GLU A 125 2.38 22.36 16.70
C GLU A 125 2.75 21.56 17.96
N GLU A 126 1.83 21.40 18.89
CA GLU A 126 2.00 20.54 20.07
C GLU A 126 2.23 19.09 19.67
N PHE A 127 1.42 18.56 18.74
CA PHE A 127 1.60 17.21 18.22
C PHE A 127 2.98 17.04 17.57
N LEU A 128 3.42 17.98 16.75
CA LEU A 128 4.74 17.94 16.11
C LEU A 128 5.88 18.02 17.12
N THR A 129 5.75 18.86 18.14
CA THR A 129 6.74 18.97 19.23
C THR A 129 6.87 17.65 19.99
N ARG A 130 5.73 16.97 20.23
CA ARG A 130 5.73 15.63 20.84
C ARG A 130 6.30 14.55 19.91
N LEU A 131 6.02 14.65 18.61
CA LEU A 131 6.52 13.71 17.60
C LEU A 131 8.05 13.81 17.43
N ASP A 132 8.60 15.02 17.49
CA ASP A 132 10.05 15.28 17.39
C ASP A 132 10.81 14.99 18.70
N ARG A 133 10.09 14.79 19.82
CA ARG A 133 10.71 14.42 21.09
C ARG A 133 11.28 13.00 20.97
N PRO A 134 12.59 12.79 21.21
CA PRO A 134 13.17 11.46 21.16
C PRO A 134 12.56 10.58 22.24
N ILE A 135 12.20 9.36 21.86
CA ILE A 135 11.66 8.34 22.76
C ILE A 135 12.80 7.85 23.68
N ASP A 136 12.60 7.97 24.99
CA ASP A 136 13.50 7.37 25.98
C ASP A 136 13.05 5.92 26.25
N PHE A 137 13.60 4.98 25.48
CA PHE A 137 13.28 3.55 25.60
C PHE A 137 13.58 2.97 27.00
N ALA A 138 14.54 3.55 27.73
CA ALA A 138 14.89 3.09 29.07
C ALA A 138 13.85 3.55 30.10
N ALA A 139 13.33 4.77 29.96
CA ALA A 139 12.36 5.34 30.89
C ALA A 139 10.89 5.01 30.56
N GLU A 140 10.52 4.88 29.28
CA GLU A 140 9.10 4.82 28.85
C GLU A 140 8.59 3.41 28.53
N GLU A 141 9.42 2.54 27.97
CA GLU A 141 8.99 1.18 27.55
C GLU A 141 9.46 0.08 28.51
N GLY A 142 10.61 0.29 29.18
CA GLY A 142 11.28 -0.72 29.98
C GLY A 142 11.86 -1.85 29.11
N ALA A 143 12.92 -2.50 29.58
CA ALA A 143 13.67 -3.53 28.83
C ALA A 143 12.82 -4.72 28.31
N HIS A 144 11.58 -4.87 28.78
CA HIS A 144 10.66 -5.95 28.41
C HIS A 144 9.78 -5.64 27.17
N ASN A 145 9.60 -4.36 26.82
CA ASN A 145 8.76 -3.94 25.68
C ASN A 145 9.52 -3.64 24.38
N ALA A 146 10.81 -3.99 24.30
CA ALA A 146 11.62 -3.96 23.07
C ALA A 146 11.14 -5.00 22.04
N ASN A 147 9.88 -4.90 21.62
CA ASN A 147 9.17 -5.83 20.76
C ASN A 147 9.36 -5.51 19.27
N ASP A 148 9.90 -4.33 18.94
CA ASP A 148 10.16 -3.90 17.55
C ASP A 148 11.05 -4.88 16.79
N ALA A 149 12.10 -5.39 17.45
CA ALA A 149 12.99 -6.41 16.89
C ALA A 149 12.26 -7.72 16.60
N ARG A 150 11.31 -8.10 17.47
CA ARG A 150 10.52 -9.33 17.31
C ARG A 150 9.43 -9.16 16.24
N GLN A 151 8.77 -8.01 16.18
CA GLN A 151 7.76 -7.70 15.18
C GLN A 151 8.38 -7.60 13.78
N SER A 152 9.48 -6.86 13.63
CA SER A 152 10.21 -6.77 12.35
C SER A 152 10.70 -8.13 11.87
N ALA A 153 11.22 -8.97 12.78
CA ALA A 153 11.61 -10.33 12.44
C ALA A 153 10.40 -11.21 12.05
N ALA A 154 9.28 -11.13 12.77
CA ALA A 154 8.07 -11.90 12.46
C ALA A 154 7.49 -11.54 11.09
N VAL A 155 7.35 -10.24 10.81
CA VAL A 155 6.92 -9.73 9.49
C VAL A 155 7.92 -10.14 8.41
N GLY A 156 9.23 -10.01 8.69
CA GLY A 156 10.28 -10.41 7.77
C GLY A 156 10.23 -11.90 7.40
N TRP A 157 10.01 -12.78 8.37
CA TRP A 157 9.83 -14.22 8.13
C TRP A 157 8.59 -14.52 7.29
N LEU A 158 7.48 -13.82 7.56
CA LEU A 158 6.27 -13.94 6.77
C LEU A 158 6.49 -13.51 5.31
N CYS A 159 7.19 -12.39 5.10
CA CYS A 159 7.60 -11.94 3.77
C CYS A 159 8.52 -12.95 3.06
N LEU A 160 9.48 -13.54 3.78
CA LEU A 160 10.35 -14.58 3.21
C LEU A 160 9.55 -15.82 2.79
N ALA A 161 8.62 -16.27 3.62
CA ALA A 161 7.77 -17.42 3.31
C ALA A 161 6.92 -17.17 2.06
N TYR A 162 6.21 -16.04 2.00
CA TYR A 162 5.38 -15.69 0.85
C TYR A 162 6.20 -15.39 -0.41
N GLY A 163 7.29 -14.63 -0.28
CA GLY A 163 8.20 -14.32 -1.39
C GLY A 163 8.79 -15.59 -2.01
N THR A 164 9.25 -16.52 -1.17
CA THR A 164 9.75 -17.83 -1.61
C THR A 164 8.65 -18.64 -2.31
N PHE A 165 7.45 -18.68 -1.75
CA PHE A 165 6.32 -19.37 -2.39
C PHE A 165 6.02 -18.79 -3.77
N VAL A 166 5.98 -17.46 -3.92
CA VAL A 166 5.78 -16.78 -5.20
C VAL A 166 6.93 -17.08 -6.19
N LEU A 167 8.18 -17.14 -5.72
CA LEU A 167 9.33 -17.52 -6.55
C LEU A 167 9.20 -18.96 -7.07
N LEU A 168 8.71 -19.89 -6.24
CA LEU A 168 8.48 -21.29 -6.66
C LEU A 168 7.42 -21.39 -7.77
N LEU A 169 6.46 -20.47 -7.85
CA LEU A 169 5.49 -20.43 -8.95
C LEU A 169 6.14 -20.20 -10.33
N SER A 170 7.37 -19.68 -10.38
CA SER A 170 8.14 -19.58 -11.64
C SER A 170 8.51 -20.94 -12.24
N MET A 171 8.54 -22.01 -11.42
CA MET A 171 8.82 -23.38 -11.86
C MET A 171 7.64 -23.99 -12.63
N ILE A 172 6.43 -23.45 -12.45
CA ILE A 172 5.26 -23.85 -13.24
C ILE A 172 5.51 -23.41 -14.70
N PRO A 173 5.21 -24.28 -15.70
CA PRO A 173 5.35 -23.91 -17.10
C PRO A 173 4.48 -22.69 -17.43
N ASN A 174 5.13 -21.56 -17.67
CA ASN A 174 4.55 -20.25 -17.97
C ASN A 174 5.44 -19.58 -19.03
N PRO A 175 4.92 -18.76 -19.96
CA PRO A 175 5.72 -17.87 -20.80
C PRO A 175 6.81 -17.13 -20.02
N TRP A 176 7.91 -16.82 -20.71
CA TRP A 176 9.07 -16.14 -20.14
C TRP A 176 8.72 -14.84 -19.41
N THR A 177 7.78 -14.06 -19.95
CA THR A 177 7.30 -12.83 -19.31
C THR A 177 6.63 -13.08 -17.95
N GLY A 178 5.82 -14.13 -17.85
CA GLY A 178 5.16 -14.50 -16.61
C GLY A 178 6.13 -15.09 -15.57
N ARG A 179 7.16 -15.84 -16.02
CA ARG A 179 8.24 -16.30 -15.13
C ARG A 179 9.03 -15.13 -14.56
N LEU A 180 9.41 -14.15 -15.39
CA LEU A 180 10.10 -12.94 -14.96
C LEU A 180 9.25 -12.12 -13.98
N ALA A 181 7.94 -12.06 -14.17
CA ALA A 181 7.03 -11.41 -13.22
C ALA A 181 7.04 -12.09 -11.84
N PHE A 182 6.98 -13.42 -11.77
CA PHE A 182 7.09 -14.15 -10.50
C PHE A 182 8.45 -13.96 -9.84
N VAL A 183 9.54 -14.02 -10.61
CA VAL A 183 10.89 -13.78 -10.10
C VAL A 183 11.04 -12.36 -9.56
N GLY A 184 10.55 -11.35 -10.30
CA GLY A 184 10.61 -9.95 -9.88
C GLY A 184 9.79 -9.67 -8.62
N CYS A 185 8.50 -10.03 -8.62
CA CYS A 185 7.61 -9.79 -7.49
C CYS A 185 8.02 -10.60 -6.26
N GLY A 186 8.23 -11.92 -6.42
CA GLY A 186 8.64 -12.79 -5.31
C GLY A 186 10.03 -12.44 -4.78
N GLY A 187 10.95 -12.08 -5.67
CA GLY A 187 12.31 -11.67 -5.34
C GLY A 187 12.32 -10.37 -4.52
N LEU A 188 11.59 -9.35 -4.94
CA LEU A 188 11.48 -8.09 -4.19
C LEU A 188 10.93 -8.33 -2.78
N VAL A 189 9.85 -9.11 -2.65
CA VAL A 189 9.25 -9.43 -1.35
C VAL A 189 10.22 -10.22 -0.47
N ALA A 190 10.95 -11.18 -1.03
CA ALA A 190 11.97 -11.94 -0.30
C ALA A 190 13.15 -11.06 0.13
N VAL A 191 13.61 -10.13 -0.71
CA VAL A 191 14.67 -9.17 -0.37
C VAL A 191 14.25 -8.28 0.79
N ILE A 192 13.05 -7.70 0.73
CA ILE A 192 12.51 -6.87 1.82
C ILE A 192 12.39 -7.71 3.10
N GLY A 193 11.88 -8.94 3.00
CA GLY A 193 11.81 -9.86 4.14
C GLY A 193 13.17 -10.16 4.77
N ALA A 194 14.19 -10.41 3.93
CA ALA A 194 15.56 -10.64 4.40
C ALA A 194 16.14 -9.40 5.12
N LEU A 195 15.89 -8.19 4.59
CA LEU A 195 16.32 -6.94 5.21
C LEU A 195 15.66 -6.73 6.58
N LEU A 196 14.36 -7.02 6.70
CA LEU A 196 13.62 -6.92 7.97
C LEU A 196 14.08 -7.94 9.02
N VAL A 197 14.33 -9.19 8.62
CA VAL A 197 14.88 -10.19 9.55
C VAL A 197 16.29 -9.80 10.00
N ARG A 198 17.10 -9.25 9.08
CA ARG A 198 18.45 -8.78 9.40
C ARG A 198 18.43 -7.57 10.34
N SER A 199 17.55 -6.60 10.13
CA SER A 199 17.44 -5.44 11.01
C SER A 199 16.96 -5.84 12.40
N GLY A 200 15.92 -6.67 12.51
CA GLY A 200 15.42 -7.17 13.80
C GLY A 200 16.49 -7.95 14.58
N ARG A 201 17.29 -8.77 13.89
CA ARG A 201 18.41 -9.50 14.51
C ARG A 201 19.59 -8.61 14.92
N ALA A 202 19.89 -7.56 14.14
CA ALA A 202 20.95 -6.62 14.48
C ALA A 202 20.60 -5.82 15.75
N THR A 203 19.34 -5.38 15.86
CA THR A 203 18.83 -4.69 17.05
C THR A 203 18.83 -5.61 18.27
N ALA A 204 18.48 -6.90 18.10
CA ALA A 204 18.54 -7.88 19.19
C ALA A 204 19.98 -8.23 19.65
N LYS A 205 21.00 -7.98 18.82
CA LYS A 205 22.41 -8.28 19.12
C LYS A 205 23.19 -7.08 19.65
N ALA A 206 22.65 -5.87 19.53
CA ALA A 206 23.26 -4.69 20.14
C ALA A 206 23.22 -4.84 21.67
N PRO A 207 24.37 -4.77 22.38
CA PRO A 207 24.35 -4.78 23.84
C PRO A 207 23.54 -3.57 24.31
N ALA A 208 22.66 -3.78 25.31
CA ALA A 208 22.01 -2.69 26.00
C ALA A 208 23.09 -1.70 26.44
N ALA A 209 23.05 -0.48 25.92
CA ALA A 209 23.98 0.56 26.33
C ALA A 209 23.85 0.77 27.86
N PRO A 210 24.96 0.94 28.59
CA PRO A 210 24.95 1.09 30.03
C PRO A 210 24.20 2.35 30.50
#